data_AF-A0A2U1QY37-F1
#
_entry.id   AF-A0A2U1QY37-F1
#
_cell.length_a   1.000
_cell.length_b   1.000
_cell.length_c   1.000
_cell.angle_alpha   90.00
_cell.angle_beta   90.00
_cell.angle_gamma   90.00
#
_symmetry.space_group_name_H-M   'P 1'
#
loop_
_entity.id
_entity.type
_entity.pdbx_description
1 polymer ?
#
loop_
_entity_poly.entity_id
_entity_poly.type
_entity_poly.pdbx_seq_one_letter_code
_entity_poly.pdbx_strand_id
1 'polypeptide(L)'
;MKRKVQHLFSALVLAGFVFIAFESGDDKKSNYKRNSTGVTDSESSKPDVEIIKQSAKFEPTLSSYTIHCRLRNNTNELITYLDLKATFYDKEGNIVGTGIGNAANFAAGAEKTVDVMGLDIQNCENYEVEIETILN
;
A
#
# COMPACT_ATOMS: atom_id res chain seq x y z
N MET A 1 21.07 32.88 10.60
CA MET A 1 20.64 33.38 9.29
C MET A 1 19.59 32.42 8.73
N LYS A 2 18.38 32.93 8.43
CA LYS A 2 17.20 32.35 7.72
C LYS A 2 16.68 30.93 8.07
N ARG A 3 15.38 30.88 8.40
CA ARG A 3 14.56 29.70 8.69
C ARG A 3 13.94 29.09 7.42
N LYS A 4 13.59 27.79 7.55
CA LYS A 4 12.49 27.03 6.93
C LYS A 4 12.54 26.74 5.42
N VAL A 5 12.49 25.46 5.08
CA VAL A 5 11.37 24.90 4.29
C VAL A 5 11.01 23.52 4.86
N GLN A 6 9.75 23.33 5.24
CA GLN A 6 9.17 22.03 5.55
C GLN A 6 8.55 21.52 4.25
N HIS A 7 9.10 20.46 3.67
CA HIS A 7 8.43 19.77 2.57
C HIS A 7 7.55 18.68 3.17
N LEU A 8 6.27 19.02 3.33
CA LEU A 8 5.21 18.07 3.66
C LEU A 8 4.73 17.46 2.34
N PHE A 9 5.35 16.36 1.89
CA PHE A 9 4.84 15.61 0.75
C PHE A 9 3.70 14.71 1.22
N SER A 10 2.47 15.20 1.07
CA SER A 10 1.25 14.41 1.17
C SER A 10 0.71 14.20 -0.23
N ALA A 11 1.23 13.20 -0.94
CA ALA A 11 0.65 12.76 -2.20
C ALA A 11 -0.49 11.77 -1.88
N LEU A 12 -1.72 12.27 -1.84
CA LEU A 12 -2.92 11.44 -1.86
C LEU A 12 -3.18 11.08 -3.34
N VAL A 13 -2.68 9.93 -3.80
CA VAL A 13 -2.97 9.43 -5.15
C VAL A 13 -4.32 8.72 -5.11
N LEU A 14 -5.35 9.38 -5.65
CA LEU A 14 -6.66 8.78 -5.89
C LEU A 14 -6.62 8.11 -7.28
N ALA A 15 -6.33 6.81 -7.33
CA ALA A 15 -6.38 6.04 -8.57
C ALA A 15 -7.85 5.74 -8.94
N GLY A 16 -8.42 6.58 -9.81
CA GLY A 16 -9.70 6.29 -10.47
C GLY A 16 -9.49 5.41 -11.69
N PHE A 17 -9.85 4.13 -11.61
CA PHE A 17 -9.90 3.24 -12.77
C PHE A 17 -11.10 3.60 -13.66
N VAL A 18 -10.82 4.10 -14.87
CA VAL A 18 -11.83 4.24 -15.94
C VAL A 18 -11.81 2.97 -16.78
N PHE A 19 -12.83 2.12 -16.63
CA PHE A 19 -13.07 1.02 -17.56
C PHE A 19 -13.64 1.58 -18.87
N ILE A 20 -12.85 1.52 -19.95
CA ILE A 20 -13.35 1.76 -21.32
C ILE A 20 -13.81 0.41 -21.85
N ALA A 21 -15.13 0.19 -21.88
CA ALA A 21 -15.73 -0.95 -22.57
C ALA A 21 -15.66 -0.73 -24.08
N PHE A 22 -14.91 -1.59 -24.77
CA PHE A 22 -15.03 -1.78 -26.21
C PHE A 22 -16.18 -2.76 -26.47
N GLU A 23 -17.25 -2.29 -27.11
CA GLU A 23 -18.29 -3.14 -27.69
C GLU A 23 -18.57 -2.66 -29.12
N SER A 24 -18.14 -3.42 -30.11
CA SER A 24 -18.65 -3.34 -31.48
C SER A 24 -18.42 -4.69 -32.18
N GLY A 25 -19.51 -5.43 -32.36
CA GLY A 25 -19.54 -6.69 -33.07
C GLY A 25 -20.99 -7.13 -33.28
N ASP A 26 -21.48 -6.97 -34.50
CA ASP A 26 -22.87 -7.19 -34.92
C ASP A 26 -23.36 -8.66 -34.85
N ASP A 27 -24.63 -8.77 -34.47
CA ASP A 27 -25.68 -9.72 -34.86
C ASP A 27 -25.45 -11.23 -34.89
N LYS A 28 -26.17 -11.95 -34.00
CA LYS A 28 -27.14 -13.01 -34.36
C LYS A 28 -28.01 -13.47 -33.19
N LYS A 29 -29.32 -13.51 -33.44
CA LYS A 29 -30.39 -14.01 -32.57
C LYS A 29 -30.16 -15.44 -32.08
N SER A 30 -30.28 -15.66 -30.77
CA SER A 30 -30.92 -16.87 -30.23
C SER A 30 -31.53 -16.58 -28.84
N ASN A 31 -32.78 -17.02 -28.67
CA ASN A 31 -33.56 -16.91 -27.45
C ASN A 31 -32.94 -17.78 -26.35
N TYR A 32 -32.37 -17.18 -25.31
CA TYR A 32 -32.10 -17.85 -24.05
C TYR A 32 -32.83 -17.14 -22.92
N LYS A 33 -33.77 -17.86 -22.29
CA LYS A 33 -34.31 -17.53 -20.97
C LYS A 33 -33.12 -17.42 -20.01
N ARG A 34 -32.69 -16.18 -19.74
CA ARG A 34 -31.70 -15.89 -18.71
C ARG A 34 -32.45 -15.85 -17.38
N ASN A 35 -32.36 -16.95 -16.64
CA ASN A 35 -32.57 -16.90 -15.19
C ASN A 35 -31.72 -15.75 -14.66
N SER A 36 -32.38 -14.82 -13.98
CA SER A 36 -31.76 -13.80 -13.13
C SER A 36 -31.06 -14.52 -11.98
N THR A 37 -29.91 -15.14 -12.26
CA THR A 37 -28.93 -15.44 -11.23
C THR A 37 -28.31 -14.11 -10.88
N GLY A 38 -28.71 -13.59 -9.72
CA GLY A 38 -28.20 -12.36 -9.18
C GLY A 38 -26.69 -12.33 -9.30
N VAL A 39 -26.19 -11.21 -9.81
CA VAL A 39 -24.81 -10.79 -9.60
C VAL A 39 -24.63 -10.83 -8.09
N THR A 40 -24.01 -11.91 -7.62
CA THR A 40 -23.44 -11.92 -6.28
C THR A 40 -22.34 -10.88 -6.40
N ASP A 41 -22.60 -9.70 -5.83
CA ASP A 41 -21.54 -8.76 -5.51
C ASP A 41 -20.42 -9.59 -4.89
N SER A 42 -19.32 -9.71 -5.61
CA SER A 42 -18.07 -10.16 -5.00
C SER A 42 -17.73 -9.08 -4.00
N GLU A 43 -18.21 -9.24 -2.76
CA GLU A 43 -17.71 -8.48 -1.62
C GLU A 43 -16.19 -8.62 -1.68
N SER A 44 -15.54 -7.54 -2.11
CA SER A 44 -14.09 -7.40 -2.02
C SER A 44 -13.77 -7.49 -0.53
N SER A 45 -13.47 -8.71 -0.06
CA SER A 45 -13.15 -8.93 1.35
C SER A 45 -11.97 -8.04 1.72
N LYS A 46 -12.12 -7.31 2.82
CA LYS A 46 -11.08 -6.43 3.35
C LYS A 46 -9.78 -7.24 3.55
N PRO A 47 -8.59 -6.71 3.21
CA PRO A 47 -7.34 -7.41 3.48
C PRO A 47 -7.13 -7.64 4.98
N ASP A 48 -6.47 -8.75 5.33
CA ASP A 48 -6.20 -9.14 6.71
C ASP A 48 -5.47 -8.05 7.52
N VAL A 49 -4.52 -7.37 6.87
CA VAL A 49 -3.84 -6.20 7.42
C VAL A 49 -3.92 -5.04 6.42
N GLU A 50 -4.18 -3.84 6.93
CA GLU A 50 -4.30 -2.62 6.13
C GLU A 50 -3.32 -1.55 6.62
N ILE A 51 -2.60 -0.91 5.70
CA ILE A 51 -1.83 0.32 5.97
C ILE A 51 -2.80 1.50 5.94
N ILE A 52 -3.25 1.96 7.11
CA ILE A 52 -4.25 3.04 7.21
C ILE A 52 -3.64 4.45 7.14
N LYS A 53 -2.34 4.58 7.41
CA LYS A 53 -1.60 5.84 7.25
C LYS A 53 -0.11 5.58 7.09
N GLN A 54 0.57 6.38 6.28
CA GLN A 54 2.02 6.38 6.20
C GLN A 54 2.62 7.79 6.12
N SER A 55 3.84 7.96 6.63
CA SER A 55 4.62 9.18 6.45
C SER A 55 6.11 8.88 6.52
N ALA A 56 6.88 9.42 5.58
CA ALA A 56 8.32 9.24 5.54
C ALA A 56 9.07 10.43 6.15
N LYS A 57 10.22 10.14 6.78
CA LYS A 57 11.19 11.11 7.26
C LYS A 57 12.57 10.74 6.72
N PHE A 58 13.23 11.70 6.08
CA PHE A 58 14.61 11.57 5.64
C PHE A 58 15.58 12.09 6.71
N GLU A 59 16.66 11.35 6.94
CA GLU A 59 17.79 11.74 7.78
C GLU A 59 19.06 11.84 6.93
N PRO A 60 19.59 13.05 6.68
CA PRO A 60 20.68 13.26 5.74
C PRO A 60 22.01 12.67 6.19
N THR A 61 22.25 12.53 7.51
CA THR A 61 23.55 12.07 8.03
C THR A 61 23.89 10.64 7.60
N LEU A 62 22.87 9.78 7.54
CA LEU A 62 22.99 8.38 7.13
C LEU A 62 22.35 8.12 5.76
N SER A 63 21.86 9.18 5.10
CA SER A 63 21.04 9.09 3.90
C SER A 63 19.94 8.02 4.03
N SER A 64 19.23 8.06 5.16
CA SER A 64 18.26 7.03 5.52
C SER A 64 16.84 7.58 5.51
N TYR A 65 15.89 6.73 5.15
CA TYR A 65 14.46 7.01 5.30
C TYR A 65 13.88 6.14 6.42
N THR A 66 13.03 6.76 7.24
CA THR A 66 12.12 6.05 8.15
C THR A 66 10.69 6.33 7.71
N ILE A 67 9.94 5.30 7.35
CA ILE A 67 8.52 5.40 7.00
C ILE A 67 7.70 4.88 8.17
N HIS A 68 6.92 5.76 8.79
CA HIS A 68 6.01 5.42 9.87
C HIS A 68 4.69 4.91 9.29
N CYS A 69 4.47 3.60 9.33
CA CYS A 69 3.26 2.95 8.82
C CYS A 69 2.31 2.63 9.99
N ARG A 70 1.14 3.27 10.04
CA ARG A 70 0.06 2.86 10.94
C ARG A 70 -0.75 1.77 10.26
N LEU A 71 -0.78 0.61 10.89
CA LEU A 71 -1.42 -0.61 10.41
C LEU A 71 -2.66 -0.92 11.23
N ARG A 72 -3.59 -1.66 10.63
CA ARG A 72 -4.74 -2.26 11.31
C ARG A 72 -4.80 -3.75 11.00
N ASN A 73 -4.88 -4.58 12.04
CA ASN A 73 -5.24 -5.99 11.92
C ASN A 73 -6.77 -6.07 11.81
N ASN A 74 -7.28 -6.49 10.67
CA ASN A 74 -8.71 -6.63 10.40
C ASN A 74 -9.24 -8.03 10.71
N THR A 75 -8.37 -8.95 11.12
CA THR A 75 -8.72 -10.31 11.51
C THR A 75 -9.19 -10.37 12.98
N ASN A 76 -9.75 -11.52 13.34
CA ASN A 76 -10.09 -11.88 14.72
C ASN A 76 -8.98 -12.71 15.40
N GLU A 77 -7.81 -12.83 14.76
CA GLU A 77 -6.70 -13.66 15.22
C GLU A 77 -5.49 -12.80 15.62
N LEU A 78 -4.64 -13.36 16.48
CA LEU A 78 -3.33 -12.79 16.74
C LEU A 78 -2.43 -13.05 15.53
N ILE A 79 -1.88 -12.00 14.95
CA ILE A 79 -0.78 -12.13 13.99
C ILE A 79 0.52 -12.22 14.79
N THR A 80 1.16 -13.39 14.80
CA THR A 80 2.41 -13.60 15.53
C THR A 80 3.57 -12.83 14.92
N TYR A 81 3.60 -12.69 13.60
CA TYR A 81 4.61 -11.92 12.88
C TYR A 81 4.06 -11.35 11.57
N LEU A 82 4.51 -10.15 11.21
CA LEU A 82 4.40 -9.62 9.86
C LEU A 82 5.60 -8.77 9.50
N ASP A 83 5.91 -8.68 8.22
CA ASP A 83 6.90 -7.75 7.67
C ASP A 83 6.32 -6.85 6.60
N LEU A 84 7.01 -5.73 6.43
CA LEU A 84 6.74 -4.73 5.43
C LEU A 84 8.02 -4.45 4.68
N LYS A 85 7.86 -4.21 3.38
CA LYS A 85 8.92 -3.77 2.51
C LYS A 85 8.57 -2.41 1.94
N ALA A 86 9.54 -1.52 1.95
CA ALA A 86 9.49 -0.30 1.16
C ALA A 86 10.38 -0.44 -0.08
N THR A 87 9.90 0.06 -1.21
CA THR A 87 10.70 0.28 -2.42
C THR A 87 10.77 1.78 -2.68
N PHE A 88 11.99 2.30 -2.83
CA PHE A 88 12.23 3.72 -3.08
C PHE A 88 12.60 3.93 -4.55
N TYR A 89 12.05 4.99 -5.15
CA TYR A 89 12.18 5.27 -6.57
C TYR A 89 12.71 6.70 -6.82
N ASP A 90 13.53 6.86 -7.86
CA ASP A 90 13.88 8.18 -8.38
C ASP A 90 12.74 8.80 -9.21
N LYS A 91 12.98 10.01 -9.73
CA LYS A 91 12.01 10.75 -10.57
C LYS A 91 11.71 10.07 -11.91
N GLU A 92 12.62 9.21 -12.40
CA GLU A 92 12.43 8.41 -13.61
C GLU A 92 11.69 7.09 -13.33
N GLY A 93 11.45 6.76 -12.06
CA GLY A 93 10.80 5.52 -11.63
C GLY A 93 11.77 4.34 -11.49
N ASN A 94 13.09 4.55 -11.50
CA ASN A 94 14.04 3.49 -11.20
C ASN A 94 14.12 3.24 -9.70
N ILE A 95 14.31 1.99 -9.31
CA ILE A 95 14.52 1.61 -7.90
C ILE A 95 15.90 2.12 -7.45
N VAL A 96 15.91 2.95 -6.41
CA VAL A 96 17.13 3.49 -5.78
C VAL A 96 17.42 2.87 -4.41
N GLY A 97 16.53 2.02 -3.91
CA GLY A 97 16.79 1.17 -2.76
C GLY A 97 15.54 0.59 -2.14
N THR A 98 15.73 -0.09 -1.02
CA THR A 98 14.65 -0.78 -0.29
C THR A 98 14.75 -0.54 1.20
N GLY A 99 13.64 -0.72 1.91
CA GLY A 99 13.58 -0.68 3.36
C GLY A 99 12.76 -1.82 3.93
N ILE A 100 12.99 -2.16 5.19
CA ILE A 100 12.30 -3.25 5.89
C ILE A 100 11.78 -2.74 7.22
N GLY A 101 10.58 -3.19 7.59
CA GLY A 101 10.02 -3.04 8.92
C GLY A 101 9.24 -4.30 9.29
N ASN A 102 9.05 -4.54 10.58
CA ASN A 102 8.31 -5.72 11.02
C ASN A 102 7.56 -5.46 12.33
N ALA A 103 6.54 -6.26 12.57
CA ALA A 103 5.85 -6.33 13.86
C ALA A 103 5.66 -7.78 14.28
N ALA A 104 5.72 -8.00 15.59
CA ALA A 104 5.33 -9.25 16.21
C ALA A 104 4.16 -9.01 17.16
N ASN A 105 3.42 -10.07 17.48
CA ASN A 105 2.30 -10.06 18.43
C ASN A 105 1.31 -8.92 18.13
N PHE A 106 0.76 -8.90 16.92
CA PHE A 106 -0.22 -7.90 16.49
C PHE A 106 -1.64 -8.41 16.74
N ALA A 107 -2.19 -8.00 17.88
CA ALA A 107 -3.49 -8.45 18.37
C ALA A 107 -4.63 -8.22 17.37
N ALA A 108 -5.63 -9.10 17.41
CA ALA A 108 -6.86 -9.03 16.65
C ALA A 108 -7.54 -7.65 16.78
N GLY A 109 -7.98 -7.07 15.66
CA GLY A 109 -8.66 -5.77 15.62
C GLY A 109 -7.81 -4.55 16.02
N ALA A 110 -6.55 -4.74 16.41
CA ALA A 110 -5.70 -3.68 16.93
C ALA A 110 -5.11 -2.81 15.81
N GLU A 111 -4.61 -1.64 16.21
CA GLU A 111 -3.76 -0.80 15.38
C GLU A 111 -2.36 -0.70 15.98
N LYS A 112 -1.35 -0.66 15.12
CA LYS A 112 0.05 -0.57 15.53
C LYS A 112 0.82 0.28 14.53
N THR A 113 1.79 1.05 15.01
CA THR A 113 2.75 1.73 14.13
C THR A 113 4.00 0.87 13.98
N VAL A 114 4.42 0.68 12.74
CA VAL A 114 5.67 0.01 12.36
C VAL A 114 6.52 0.98 11.58
N ASP A 115 7.81 1.04 11.91
CA ASP A 115 8.78 1.83 11.18
C ASP A 115 9.45 0.94 10.13
N VAL A 116 9.36 1.35 8.87
CA VAL A 116 10.09 0.74 7.75
C VAL A 116 11.32 1.59 7.49
N MET A 117 12.51 1.01 7.61
CA MET A 117 13.77 1.74 7.50
C MET A 117 14.54 1.35 6.25
N GLY A 118 14.89 2.34 5.43
CA GLY A 118 15.82 2.22 4.30
C GLY A 118 17.12 2.97 4.61
N LEU A 119 18.26 2.39 4.23
CA LEU A 119 19.60 2.95 4.45
C LEU A 119 20.28 3.22 3.12
N ASP A 120 21.13 4.26 3.08
CA ASP A 120 21.87 4.68 1.88
C ASP A 120 20.98 4.91 0.65
N ILE A 121 19.84 5.57 0.86
CA ILE A 121 18.87 5.89 -0.18
C ILE A 121 19.17 7.31 -0.68
N GLN A 122 19.62 7.42 -1.93
CA GLN A 122 19.91 8.68 -2.60
C GLN A 122 18.88 8.97 -3.69
N ASN A 123 18.67 10.25 -4.02
CA ASN A 123 17.83 10.68 -5.14
C ASN A 123 16.38 10.13 -5.15
N CYS A 124 15.84 9.79 -3.98
CA CYS A 124 14.47 9.29 -3.86
C CYS A 124 13.45 10.41 -4.06
N GLU A 125 12.53 10.22 -5.00
CA GLU A 125 11.38 11.08 -5.25
C GLU A 125 10.09 10.46 -4.69
N ASN A 126 9.96 9.13 -4.77
CA ASN A 126 8.76 8.43 -4.33
C ASN A 126 9.10 7.10 -3.62
N TYR A 127 8.15 6.57 -2.86
CA TYR A 127 8.25 5.25 -2.24
C TYR A 127 6.90 4.52 -2.25
N GLU A 128 6.96 3.20 -2.25
CA GLU A 128 5.82 2.31 -2.05
C GLU A 128 6.09 1.42 -0.84
N VAL A 129 5.04 1.07 -0.08
CA VAL A 129 5.14 0.14 1.05
C VAL A 129 4.14 -0.99 0.85
N GLU A 130 4.61 -2.21 1.00
CA GLU A 130 3.85 -3.44 0.86
C GLU A 130 3.96 -4.27 2.14
N ILE A 131 2.91 -5.03 2.45
CA ILE A 131 2.95 -6.08 3.47
C ILE A 131 3.32 -7.37 2.73
N GLU A 132 4.44 -8.02 3.08
CA GLU A 132 4.91 -9.22 2.37
C GLU A 132 4.42 -10.51 3.04
N THR A 133 4.82 -10.71 4.30
CA THR A 133 4.52 -11.92 5.07
C THR A 133 3.59 -11.63 6.23
N ILE A 134 2.62 -12.52 6.45
CA ILE A 134 1.77 -12.54 7.64
C ILE A 134 1.77 -13.98 8.19
N LEU A 135 2.09 -14.12 9.48
CA LEU A 135 2.04 -15.39 10.21
C LEU A 135 1.06 -15.23 11.38
N ASN A 136 0.11 -16.16 11.50
CA ASN A 136 -0.86 -16.23 12.60
C ASN A 136 -0.42 -17.29 13.63
#